data_AF-I4BRY4-F1
#
_entry.id   AF-I4BRY4-F1
#
_cell.length_a   1.000
_cell.length_b   1.000
_cell.length_c   1.000
_cell.angle_alpha   90.00
_cell.angle_beta   90.00
_cell.angle_gamma   90.00
#
_symmetry.space_group_name_H-M   'P 1'
#
loop_
_entity.id
_entity.type
_entity.pdbx_description
1 polymer ?
#
loop_
_entity_poly.entity_id
_entity_poly.type
_entity_poly.pdbx_seq_one_letter_code
_entity_poly.pdbx_strand_id
1 'polypeptide(L)'
;MSGAVGSPWPNGAYGEVVSPSGRRAYLAGQAAALARRTQRWATDLASREGSPVESERGHIIGRKGTASWFLIADSFERYLKTTGNWPPRTSEPSQDLEQLLLLQGADLEASRRREQHLQATIDRLLHDRDELLATIESLSQVVAALSRTAKAPPPPPEHGVLPDVSSQ
;
A
#
# COMPACT_ATOMS: atom_id res chain seq x y z
N MET A 1 17.48 -8.46 -35.33
CA MET A 1 16.32 -8.43 -34.41
C MET A 1 16.50 -7.21 -33.53
N SER A 2 15.65 -6.18 -33.66
CA SER A 2 15.84 -4.90 -32.96
C SER A 2 14.70 -4.68 -31.97
N GLY A 3 14.95 -5.00 -30.69
CA GLY A 3 14.09 -4.59 -29.59
C GLY A 3 14.26 -3.10 -29.26
N ALA A 4 13.33 -2.54 -28.50
CA ALA A 4 13.44 -1.19 -27.99
C ALA A 4 14.69 -1.03 -27.11
N VAL A 5 15.38 0.11 -27.18
CA VAL A 5 16.57 0.36 -26.36
C VAL A 5 16.21 0.26 -24.87
N GLY A 6 16.94 -0.62 -24.16
CA GLY A 6 16.70 -0.96 -22.76
C GLY A 6 15.63 -2.03 -22.53
N SER A 7 15.01 -2.58 -23.57
CA SER A 7 14.13 -3.75 -23.41
C SER A 7 14.95 -4.99 -23.01
N PRO A 8 14.37 -5.93 -22.25
CA PRO A 8 15.03 -7.19 -21.92
C PRO A 8 15.54 -7.91 -23.17
N TRP A 9 16.75 -8.46 -23.09
CA TRP A 9 17.30 -9.29 -24.15
C TRP A 9 16.59 -10.66 -24.17
N PRO A 10 16.26 -11.20 -25.35
CA PRO A 10 15.66 -12.53 -25.44
C PRO A 10 16.57 -13.59 -24.82
N ASN A 11 16.03 -14.39 -23.89
CA ASN A 11 16.79 -15.41 -23.15
C ASN A 11 17.96 -14.85 -22.30
N GLY A 12 17.90 -13.59 -21.88
CA GLY A 12 18.88 -13.03 -20.95
C GLY A 12 18.81 -13.72 -19.58
N ALA A 13 19.94 -14.24 -19.08
CA ALA A 13 20.02 -14.94 -17.81
C ALA A 13 20.35 -14.02 -16.63
N TYR A 14 20.96 -12.87 -16.89
CA TYR A 14 21.57 -12.00 -15.89
C TYR A 14 21.10 -10.55 -16.00
N GLY A 15 19.94 -10.31 -16.62
CA GLY A 15 19.36 -8.97 -16.79
C GLY A 15 19.93 -8.20 -17.98
N GLU A 16 20.32 -8.92 -19.04
CA GLU A 16 20.73 -8.37 -20.31
C GLU A 16 19.59 -7.54 -20.94
N VAL A 17 19.98 -6.45 -21.62
CA VAL A 17 19.09 -5.54 -22.34
C VAL A 17 19.60 -5.27 -23.75
N VAL A 18 18.73 -4.72 -24.60
CA VAL A 18 19.07 -4.24 -25.94
C VAL A 18 19.73 -2.87 -25.86
N SER A 19 20.95 -2.73 -26.40
CA SER A 19 21.68 -1.46 -26.48
C SER A 19 21.16 -0.55 -27.61
N PRO A 20 21.57 0.73 -27.67
CA PRO A 20 21.27 1.62 -28.79
C PRO A 20 21.61 1.05 -30.18
N SER A 21 22.72 0.32 -30.30
CA SER A 21 23.10 -0.37 -31.55
C SER A 21 22.39 -1.71 -31.78
N GLY A 22 21.49 -2.11 -30.88
CA GLY A 22 20.78 -3.40 -30.95
C GLY A 22 21.59 -4.59 -30.42
N ARG A 23 22.69 -4.34 -29.69
CA ARG A 23 23.55 -5.39 -29.14
C ARG A 23 23.09 -5.82 -27.75
N ARG A 24 23.54 -7.00 -27.32
CA ARG A 24 23.36 -7.49 -25.95
C ARG A 24 24.24 -6.66 -25.01
N ALA A 25 23.63 -6.02 -24.02
CA ALA A 25 24.33 -5.16 -23.08
C ALA A 25 23.76 -5.29 -21.66
N TYR A 26 24.49 -4.76 -20.69
CA TYR A 26 24.03 -4.58 -19.32
C TYR A 26 23.95 -3.09 -19.02
N LEU A 27 22.90 -2.66 -18.32
CA LEU A 27 22.89 -1.30 -17.76
C LEU A 27 23.94 -1.19 -16.66
N ALA A 28 24.52 -0.01 -16.46
CA ALA A 28 25.56 0.21 -15.44
C ALA A 28 25.20 -0.30 -14.03
N GLY A 29 23.95 -0.15 -13.60
CA GLY A 29 23.48 -0.70 -12.32
C GLY A 29 23.54 -2.24 -12.27
N GLN A 30 23.10 -2.90 -13.35
CA GLN A 30 23.13 -4.36 -13.47
C GLN A 30 24.56 -4.88 -13.59
N ALA A 31 25.39 -4.24 -14.42
CA ALA A 31 26.80 -4.56 -14.55
C ALA A 31 27.55 -4.46 -13.21
N ALA A 32 27.25 -3.42 -12.42
CA ALA A 32 27.80 -3.26 -11.08
C ALA A 32 27.37 -4.40 -10.14
N ALA A 33 26.10 -4.80 -10.17
CA ALA A 33 25.60 -5.92 -9.38
C ALA A 33 26.31 -7.23 -9.75
N LEU A 34 26.45 -7.53 -11.04
CA LEU A 34 27.15 -8.73 -11.54
C LEU A 34 28.62 -8.75 -11.13
N ALA A 35 29.28 -7.59 -11.11
CA ALA A 35 30.67 -7.46 -10.69
C ALA A 35 30.86 -7.32 -9.17
N ARG A 36 29.78 -7.26 -8.37
CA ARG A 36 29.80 -6.94 -6.93
C ARG A 36 30.54 -5.63 -6.62
N ARG A 37 30.29 -4.63 -7.45
CA ARG A 37 30.86 -3.28 -7.35
C ARG A 37 29.75 -2.24 -7.25
N THR A 38 30.14 -0.98 -7.07
CA THR A 38 29.19 0.13 -7.03
C THR A 38 28.76 0.54 -8.45
N GLN A 39 27.57 1.12 -8.58
CA GLN A 39 27.09 1.67 -9.85
C GLN A 39 28.04 2.76 -10.41
N ARG A 40 28.68 3.52 -9.52
CA ARG A 40 29.71 4.49 -9.88
C ARG A 40 30.89 3.81 -10.58
N TRP A 41 31.40 2.70 -10.05
CA TRP A 41 32.46 1.93 -10.69
C TRP A 41 32.08 1.47 -12.11
N ALA A 42 30.86 0.97 -12.32
CA ALA A 42 30.43 0.53 -13.65
C ALA A 42 30.27 1.70 -14.63
N THR A 43 29.85 2.86 -14.13
CA THR A 43 29.77 4.10 -14.91
C THR A 43 31.16 4.60 -15.29
N ASP A 44 32.10 4.60 -14.34
CA ASP A 44 33.50 4.98 -14.57
C ASP A 44 34.14 4.03 -15.59
N LEU A 45 33.91 2.72 -15.45
CA LEU A 45 34.37 1.70 -16.39
C LEU A 45 33.79 1.92 -17.80
N ALA A 46 32.53 2.31 -17.92
CA ALA A 46 31.92 2.60 -19.21
C ALA A 46 32.45 3.89 -19.85
N SER A 47 32.71 4.93 -19.04
CA SER A 47 33.11 6.25 -19.54
C SER A 47 34.61 6.42 -19.81
N ARG A 48 35.45 5.51 -19.33
CA ARG A 48 36.91 5.65 -19.39
C ARG A 48 37.43 5.46 -20.81
N GLU A 49 38.26 6.39 -21.28
CA GLU A 49 39.01 6.25 -22.52
C GLU A 49 40.01 5.09 -22.41
N GLY A 50 39.97 4.15 -23.38
CA GLY A 50 40.74 2.91 -23.33
C GLY A 50 40.17 1.85 -22.38
N SER A 51 38.87 1.93 -22.04
CA SER A 51 38.22 0.88 -21.26
C SER A 51 38.32 -0.49 -21.94
N PRO A 52 38.58 -1.58 -21.20
CA PRO A 52 38.55 -2.94 -21.75
C PRO A 52 37.14 -3.42 -22.10
N VAL A 53 36.11 -2.63 -21.79
CA VAL A 53 34.70 -2.93 -22.02
C VAL A 53 34.14 -1.92 -22.99
N GLU A 54 33.59 -2.41 -24.10
CA GLU A 54 32.84 -1.59 -25.04
C GLU A 54 31.56 -1.08 -24.37
N SER A 55 31.27 0.20 -24.55
CA SER A 55 30.13 0.84 -23.93
C SER A 55 29.42 1.79 -24.89
N GLU A 56 28.12 1.94 -24.68
CA GLU A 56 27.25 2.83 -25.43
C GLU A 56 26.46 3.71 -24.46
N ARG A 57 26.14 4.93 -24.89
CA ARG A 57 25.31 5.85 -24.12
C ARG A 57 24.01 6.08 -24.85
N GLY A 58 22.89 5.87 -24.18
CA GLY A 58 21.58 5.99 -24.80
C GLY A 58 20.43 6.24 -23.83
N HIS A 59 19.28 6.63 -24.36
CA HIS A 59 18.06 6.80 -23.58
C HIS A 59 17.23 5.52 -23.61
N ILE A 60 16.72 5.12 -22.44
CA ILE A 60 15.84 3.96 -22.31
C ILE A 60 14.43 4.40 -22.68
N ILE A 61 13.79 3.68 -23.59
CA ILE A 61 12.42 3.99 -24.04
C ILE A 61 11.46 3.81 -22.84
N GLY A 62 10.63 4.82 -22.58
CA GLY A 62 9.66 4.81 -21.47
C GLY A 62 10.19 5.34 -20.13
N ARG A 63 11.48 5.68 -20.02
CA ARG A 63 12.04 6.31 -18.81
C ARG A 63 12.30 7.80 -19.06
N LYS A 64 11.64 8.67 -18.28
CA LYS A 64 12.00 10.10 -18.23
C LYS A 64 13.30 10.23 -17.42
N GLY A 65 14.40 10.64 -18.05
CA GLY A 65 15.69 10.77 -17.37
C GLY A 65 16.87 10.97 -18.31
N THR A 66 18.06 10.97 -17.72
CA THR A 66 19.34 11.12 -18.41
C THR A 66 19.75 9.86 -19.16
N ALA A 67 20.57 10.02 -20.20
CA ALA A 67 21.14 8.91 -20.94
C ALA A 67 21.90 7.96 -20.01
N SER A 68 21.57 6.67 -20.10
CA SER A 68 22.19 5.59 -19.34
C SER A 68 23.36 4.98 -20.10
N TRP A 69 24.30 4.41 -19.35
CA TRP A 69 25.41 3.63 -19.91
C TRP A 69 25.02 2.17 -20.08
N PHE A 70 25.29 1.65 -21.27
CA PHE A 70 25.12 0.27 -21.69
C PHE A 70 26.51 -0.33 -21.86
N LEU A 71 26.87 -1.31 -21.03
CA LEU A 71 28.13 -2.04 -21.15
C LEU A 71 27.87 -3.28 -22.00
N ILE A 72 28.55 -3.40 -23.14
CA ILE A 72 28.32 -4.49 -24.08
C ILE A 72 28.69 -5.83 -23.44
N ALA A 73 27.73 -6.75 -23.44
CA ALA A 73 27.80 -7.99 -22.68
C ALA A 73 29.04 -8.82 -23.04
N ASP A 74 29.36 -8.97 -24.32
CA ASP A 74 30.47 -9.83 -24.75
C ASP A 74 31.83 -9.33 -24.24
N SER A 75 32.06 -8.01 -24.29
CA SER A 75 33.30 -7.39 -23.80
C SER A 75 33.34 -7.34 -22.26
N PHE A 76 32.20 -7.07 -21.63
CA PHE A 76 32.05 -7.03 -20.18
C PHE A 76 32.23 -8.40 -19.54
N GLU A 77 31.58 -9.43 -20.07
CA GLU A 77 31.72 -10.82 -19.60
C GLU A 77 33.15 -11.32 -19.77
N ARG A 78 33.82 -10.97 -20.88
CA ARG A 78 35.24 -11.29 -21.07
C ARG A 78 36.11 -10.61 -20.03
N TYR A 79 35.87 -9.34 -19.73
CA TYR A 79 36.57 -8.61 -18.67
C TYR A 79 36.31 -9.20 -17.27
N LEU A 80 35.09 -9.65 -16.98
CA LEU A 80 34.80 -10.32 -15.72
C LEU A 80 35.46 -11.71 -15.64
N LYS A 81 35.55 -12.45 -16.74
CA LYS A 81 36.30 -13.72 -16.81
C LYS A 81 37.78 -13.52 -16.52
N THR A 82 38.42 -12.51 -17.11
CA THR A 82 39.85 -12.23 -16.86
C THR A 82 40.13 -11.78 -15.42
N THR A 83 39.16 -11.13 -14.78
CA THR A 83 39.28 -10.70 -13.38
C THR A 83 38.76 -11.74 -12.37
N GLY A 84 38.33 -12.93 -12.82
CA GLY A 84 37.83 -13.99 -11.95
C GLY A 84 36.45 -13.76 -11.33
N ASN A 85 35.69 -12.79 -11.86
CA ASN A 85 34.37 -12.39 -11.37
C ASN A 85 33.21 -12.95 -12.21
N TRP A 86 33.50 -13.84 -13.18
CA TRP A 86 32.50 -14.50 -14.03
C TRP A 86 32.63 -16.04 -13.96
N PRO A 87 31.51 -16.79 -13.89
CA PRO A 87 30.12 -16.32 -13.83
C PRO A 87 29.82 -15.59 -12.51
N PRO A 88 28.84 -14.67 -12.49
CA PRO A 88 28.44 -14.01 -11.27
C PRO A 88 28.03 -15.10 -10.28
N ARG A 89 28.68 -15.15 -9.12
CA ARG A 89 28.26 -16.04 -8.04
C ARG A 89 26.82 -15.67 -7.73
N THR A 90 25.87 -16.52 -8.11
CA THR A 90 24.45 -16.44 -7.76
C THR A 90 24.40 -16.14 -6.27
N SER A 91 24.11 -14.89 -5.92
CA SER A 91 23.50 -14.64 -4.62
C SER A 91 22.13 -15.27 -4.79
N GLU A 92 21.93 -16.49 -4.29
CA GLU A 92 20.57 -16.99 -4.14
C GLU A 92 19.79 -15.92 -3.36
N PRO A 93 18.75 -15.30 -3.93
CA PRO A 93 17.84 -14.47 -3.15
C PRO A 93 16.70 -15.39 -2.74
N SER A 94 16.96 -16.41 -1.92
CA SER A 94 15.96 -17.42 -1.57
C SER A 94 15.46 -17.30 -0.13
N GLN A 95 16.31 -16.90 0.83
CA GLN A 95 15.92 -16.94 2.24
C GLN A 95 15.24 -15.65 2.72
N ASP A 96 15.81 -14.48 2.43
CA ASP A 96 15.26 -13.21 2.94
C ASP A 96 13.92 -12.81 2.30
N LEU A 97 13.70 -13.15 1.03
CA LEU A 97 12.50 -12.72 0.29
C LEU A 97 11.27 -13.57 0.66
N GLU A 98 11.43 -14.89 0.79
CA GLU A 98 10.37 -15.75 1.34
C GLU A 98 10.05 -15.39 2.79
N GLN A 99 11.07 -15.06 3.60
CA GLN A 99 10.88 -14.65 4.99
C GLN A 99 10.17 -13.29 5.12
N LEU A 100 10.47 -12.33 4.22
CA LEU A 100 9.75 -11.07 4.14
C LEU A 100 8.31 -11.23 3.65
N LEU A 101 8.06 -12.14 2.70
CA LEU A 101 6.69 -12.46 2.25
C LEU A 101 5.86 -13.13 3.35
N LEU A 102 6.46 -14.04 4.13
CA LEU A 102 5.81 -14.66 5.29
C LEU A 102 5.49 -13.64 6.39
N LEU A 103 6.42 -12.73 6.68
CA LEU A 103 6.21 -11.65 7.65
C LEU A 103 5.09 -10.69 7.20
N GLN A 104 5.08 -10.32 5.92
CA GLN A 104 4.04 -9.47 5.35
C GLN A 104 2.66 -10.14 5.35
N GLY A 105 2.61 -11.46 5.14
CA GLY A 105 1.38 -12.24 5.27
C GLY A 105 0.84 -12.25 6.70
N ALA A 106 1.70 -12.43 7.70
CA ALA A 106 1.32 -12.43 9.11
C ALA A 106 0.77 -11.06 9.57
N ASP A 107 1.40 -9.96 9.15
CA ASP A 107 0.94 -8.60 9.49
C ASP A 107 -0.41 -8.25 8.84
N LEU A 108 -0.69 -8.79 7.65
CA LEU A 108 -1.95 -8.58 6.95
C LEU A 108 -3.11 -9.33 7.63
N GLU A 109 -2.86 -10.54 8.13
CA GLU A 109 -3.84 -11.27 8.94
C GLU A 109 -4.07 -10.61 10.31
N ALA A 110 -3.02 -10.12 10.96
CA ALA A 110 -3.13 -9.39 12.21
C ALA A 110 -3.95 -8.09 12.04
N SER A 111 -3.76 -7.39 10.92
CA SER A 111 -4.51 -6.18 10.57
C SER A 111 -5.99 -6.49 10.32
N ARG A 112 -6.31 -7.55 9.57
CA ARG A 112 -7.70 -8.00 9.36
C ARG A 112 -8.41 -8.36 10.66
N ARG A 113 -7.72 -9.02 11.60
CA ARG A 113 -8.30 -9.32 12.92
C ARG A 113 -8.59 -8.06 13.74
N ARG A 114 -7.69 -7.07 13.69
CA ARG A 114 -7.90 -5.77 14.35
C ARG A 114 -9.07 -5.00 13.73
N GLU A 115 -9.18 -4.98 12.41
CA GLU A 115 -10.30 -4.34 11.71
C GLU A 115 -11.64 -4.99 12.08
N GLN A 116 -11.71 -6.33 12.09
CA GLN A 116 -12.92 -7.04 12.52
C GLN A 116 -13.29 -6.74 13.98
N HIS A 117 -12.30 -6.69 14.88
CA HIS A 117 -12.52 -6.34 16.28
C HIS A 117 -13.03 -4.90 16.45
N LEU A 118 -12.43 -3.95 15.72
CA LEU A 118 -12.86 -2.55 15.73
C LEU A 118 -14.27 -2.41 15.16
N GLN A 119 -14.59 -3.09 14.07
CA GLN A 119 -15.94 -3.07 13.49
C GLN A 119 -16.98 -3.63 14.48
N ALA A 120 -16.70 -4.76 15.12
CA ALA A 120 -17.59 -5.33 16.14
C ALA A 120 -17.78 -4.38 17.34
N THR A 121 -16.73 -3.62 17.70
CA THR A 121 -16.82 -2.59 18.76
C THR A 121 -17.69 -1.41 18.32
N ILE A 122 -17.54 -0.96 17.07
CA ILE A 122 -18.37 0.11 16.50
C ILE A 122 -19.83 -0.31 16.45
N ASP A 123 -20.12 -1.51 15.96
CA ASP A 123 -21.50 -2.02 15.85
C ASP A 123 -22.16 -2.12 17.23
N ARG A 124 -21.40 -2.55 18.25
CA ARG A 124 -21.88 -2.57 19.63
C ARG A 124 -22.14 -1.17 20.19
N LEU A 125 -21.23 -0.23 19.98
CA LEU A 125 -21.40 1.16 20.45
C LEU A 125 -22.57 1.86 19.75
N LEU A 126 -22.82 1.56 18.48
CA LEU A 126 -23.99 2.07 17.75
C LEU A 126 -25.29 1.49 18.33
N HIS A 127 -25.30 0.20 18.63
CA HIS A 127 -26.44 -0.44 19.28
C HIS A 127 -26.73 0.18 20.66
N ASP A 128 -25.71 0.32 21.51
CA ASP A 128 -25.83 0.93 22.84
C ASP A 128 -26.32 2.40 22.73
N ARG A 129 -25.85 3.15 21.72
CA ARG A 129 -26.33 4.52 21.45
C ARG A 129 -27.82 4.54 21.14
N ASP A 130 -28.28 3.64 20.27
CA ASP A 130 -29.67 3.60 19.83
C ASP A 130 -30.60 3.17 20.99
N GLU A 131 -30.18 2.24 21.83
CA GLU A 131 -30.90 1.89 23.06
C GLU A 131 -31.01 3.08 24.04
N LEU A 132 -29.92 3.82 24.22
CA LEU A 132 -29.92 5.01 25.07
C LEU A 132 -30.84 6.11 24.53
N LEU A 133 -30.84 6.33 23.21
CA LEU A 133 -31.75 7.29 22.57
C LEU A 133 -33.22 6.88 22.74
N ALA A 134 -33.55 5.61 22.55
CA ALA A 134 -34.90 5.09 22.79
C ALA A 134 -35.32 5.25 24.26
N THR A 135 -34.39 5.04 25.18
CA THR A 135 -34.64 5.23 26.62
C THR A 135 -34.89 6.70 26.95
N ILE A 136 -34.09 7.62 26.40
CA ILE A 136 -34.29 9.07 26.57
C ILE A 136 -35.65 9.49 26.02
N GLU A 137 -36.04 8.98 24.85
CA GLU A 137 -37.35 9.28 24.27
C GLU A 137 -38.48 8.80 25.19
N SER A 138 -38.43 7.56 25.67
CA SER A 138 -39.41 7.02 26.60
C SER A 138 -39.52 7.85 27.88
N LEU A 139 -38.38 8.20 28.51
CA LEU A 139 -38.36 9.03 29.71
C LEU A 139 -38.91 10.44 29.44
N SER A 140 -38.63 11.02 28.28
CA SER A 140 -39.17 12.33 27.90
C SER A 140 -40.69 12.30 27.76
N GLN A 141 -41.26 11.23 27.21
CA GLN A 141 -42.70 11.04 27.11
C GLN A 141 -43.35 10.87 28.49
N VAL A 142 -42.71 10.14 29.41
CA VAL A 142 -43.16 9.99 30.80
C VAL A 142 -43.16 11.34 31.52
N VAL A 143 -42.10 12.14 31.40
CA VAL A 143 -42.02 13.49 31.99
C VAL A 143 -43.09 14.41 31.41
N ALA A 144 -43.33 14.35 30.10
CA ALA A 144 -44.38 15.13 29.45
C ALA A 144 -45.79 14.73 29.95
N ALA A 145 -46.05 13.43 30.13
CA ALA A 145 -47.30 12.92 30.68
C ALA A 145 -47.51 13.38 32.14
N LEU A 146 -46.48 13.24 32.99
CA LEU A 146 -46.51 13.70 34.38
C LEU A 146 -46.74 15.22 34.49
N SER A 147 -46.13 16.00 33.60
CA SER A 147 -46.32 17.45 33.54
C SER A 147 -47.75 17.84 33.14
N ARG A 148 -48.40 17.06 32.26
CA ARG A 148 -49.81 17.27 31.89
C ARG A 148 -50.75 16.93 33.05
N THR A 149 -50.50 15.86 33.78
CA THR A 149 -51.29 15.51 34.97
C THR A 149 -51.13 16.52 36.10
N ALA A 150 -49.92 17.07 36.30
CA ALA A 150 -49.66 18.09 37.31
C ALA A 150 -50.30 19.45 36.99
N LYS A 151 -50.57 19.73 35.71
CA LYS A 151 -51.17 20.98 35.22
C LYS A 151 -52.69 20.89 35.02
N ALA A 152 -53.30 19.73 35.29
CA ALA A 152 -54.74 19.59 35.25
C ALA A 152 -55.36 20.45 36.38
N PRO A 153 -56.22 21.44 36.07
CA PRO A 153 -56.92 22.19 37.10
C PRO A 153 -57.80 21.23 37.92
N PRO A 154 -57.98 21.46 39.23
CA PRO A 154 -58.90 20.65 40.03
C PRO A 154 -60.29 20.70 39.39
N PRO A 155 -61.07 19.60 39.45
CA PRO A 155 -62.43 19.60 38.93
C PRO A 155 -63.21 20.75 39.60
N PRO A 156 -64.03 21.50 38.85
CA PRO A 156 -64.81 22.58 39.44
C PRO A 156 -65.66 22.02 40.59
N PRO A 157 -65.82 22.76 41.70
CA PRO A 157 -66.66 22.31 42.79
C PRO A 157 -68.05 22.01 42.23
N GLU A 158 -68.57 20.81 42.49
CA GLU A 158 -69.96 20.49 42.25
C GLU A 158 -70.80 21.49 43.06
N HIS A 159 -71.30 22.52 42.39
CA HIS A 159 -72.29 23.41 42.97
C HIS A 159 -73.50 22.54 43.31
N GLY A 160 -73.71 22.33 44.61
CA GLY A 160 -74.88 21.67 45.14
C GLY A 160 -76.14 22.27 44.52
N VAL A 161 -76.82 21.46 43.72
CA VAL A 161 -78.21 21.70 43.35
C VAL A 161 -79.00 21.53 44.64
N LEU A 162 -79.31 22.64 45.30
CA LEU A 162 -80.38 22.71 46.29
C LEU A 162 -81.67 22.28 45.58
N PRO A 163 -82.37 21.22 46.03
CA PRO A 163 -83.68 20.93 45.50
C PRO A 163 -84.64 22.04 45.93
N ASP A 164 -85.25 22.67 44.93
CA ASP A 164 -86.44 23.50 45.05
C ASP A 164 -87.56 22.64 45.66
N VAL A 165 -87.92 22.91 46.91
CA VAL A 165 -89.10 22.32 47.55
C VAL A 165 -90.11 23.43 47.77
N SER A 166 -90.81 23.78 46.70
CA SER A 166 -92.13 24.43 46.79
C SER A 166 -93.21 23.36 46.80
N SER A 167 -93.81 23.09 47.97
CA SER A 167 -95.21 22.65 48.16
C SER A 167 -95.56 22.45 49.63
N GLN A 168 -96.09 23.49 50.29
CA GLN A 168 -97.46 23.57 50.84
C GLN A 168 -97.68 24.89 51.57
#